data_AF-A0A0N0TM55-F1
#
_entry.id   AF-A0A0N0TM55-F1
#
_cell.length_a   1.000
_cell.length_b   1.000
_cell.length_c   1.000
_cell.angle_alpha   90.00
_cell.angle_beta   90.00
_cell.angle_gamma   90.00
#
_symmetry.space_group_name_H-M   'P 1'
#
loop_
_entity.id
_entity.type
_entity.pdbx_description
1 polymer ?
#
loop_
_entity_poly.entity_id
_entity_poly.type
_entity_poly.pdbx_seq_one_letter_code
_entity_poly.pdbx_strand_id
1 'polypeptide(L)'
;MLARSYLSCVRTSANPVAPTGWRPRRFLVSTSSLVKRYWCTGETPNMVRRQRGGTHPAPSDPDPSDPSNPDSLVPSARLPAQRKFEASLLAAANRAMAGMRRRGHSLRPTSLVSRVRPDAKVLGLRVHDAGLDQLLTEALPVVTGDRVRGVPGLRVHPRRDHLDLRSPDGEVRLLGVTRERWRQAVATGLPVDLAMTDDLDPLESAPESAPPPDLPADLMSGVLRRLPLWRGAAWLDGIVVGDALELYWRGGPPSESVAAILAGSTCGIPASSAVPYRFRNAVHGVALSAADPHAVTRPAEPEWAWAEWTATTAPGPAVAERAVQPVLRARPDLPDVWEQHEMRAALALRDITTVYRILTHHGVPRGRIAALTGQPDHDVDRILSGADVESYDVLTDIANGLGIPPGYMGLAHDEQPAPDSPCDCATLDERTKRDRFLAHAALVTVGTTTTWGCEAPSCHSARPVR
;
A
#
# COMPACT_ATOMS: atom_id res chain seq x y z
N MET A 1 44.43 40.05 -49.45
CA MET A 1 44.12 39.69 -50.86
C MET A 1 43.11 38.55 -50.80
N LEU A 2 41.84 38.62 -51.18
CA LEU A 2 41.04 39.53 -52.01
C LEU A 2 39.67 39.71 -51.34
N ALA A 3 39.14 40.93 -51.41
CA ALA A 3 37.79 41.29 -51.02
C ALA A 3 36.86 41.30 -52.25
N ARG A 4 35.55 41.05 -52.07
CA ARG A 4 34.48 41.86 -52.66
C ARG A 4 33.08 41.46 -52.18
N SER A 5 32.38 42.48 -51.69
CA SER A 5 30.95 42.59 -51.40
C SER A 5 30.06 42.37 -52.64
N TYR A 6 28.80 41.96 -52.43
CA TYR A 6 27.67 42.46 -53.19
C TYR A 6 26.39 42.53 -52.35
N LEU A 7 25.66 43.63 -52.56
CA LEU A 7 24.46 44.11 -51.87
C LEU A 7 23.16 43.43 -52.32
N SER A 8 22.23 43.37 -51.36
CA SER A 8 20.80 43.75 -51.43
C SER A 8 19.89 43.22 -52.54
N CYS A 9 18.78 42.60 -52.13
CA CYS A 9 17.49 42.85 -52.77
C CYS A 9 16.34 42.68 -51.77
N VAL A 10 15.79 43.82 -51.34
CA VAL A 10 14.49 43.95 -50.68
C VAL A 10 13.42 43.95 -51.76
N ARG A 11 12.37 43.11 -51.62
CA ARG A 11 11.12 43.29 -52.37
C ARG A 11 9.90 43.03 -51.50
N THR A 12 9.12 44.09 -51.37
CA THR A 12 7.80 44.24 -50.77
C THR A 12 6.69 43.75 -51.71
N SER A 13 5.75 42.95 -51.21
CA SER A 13 4.36 42.77 -51.67
C SER A 13 3.69 41.78 -50.69
N ALA A 14 2.42 41.78 -50.29
CA ALA A 14 1.25 42.64 -50.46
C ALA A 14 0.18 42.12 -49.46
N ASN A 15 -0.66 43.04 -48.96
CA ASN A 15 -2.00 42.94 -48.34
C ASN A 15 -2.42 41.84 -47.32
N PRO A 16 -3.18 42.25 -46.27
CA PRO A 16 -3.80 41.35 -45.30
C PRO A 16 -5.20 40.91 -45.77
N VAL A 17 -5.48 39.62 -45.72
CA VAL A 17 -6.86 39.09 -45.72
C VAL A 17 -7.03 38.34 -44.41
N ALA A 18 -7.90 38.87 -43.55
CA ALA A 18 -8.26 38.25 -42.29
C ALA A 18 -9.18 37.04 -42.54
N PRO A 19 -8.84 35.81 -42.11
CA PRO A 19 -9.81 34.75 -41.96
C PRO A 19 -10.46 34.88 -40.59
N THR A 20 -11.74 35.20 -40.62
CA THR A 20 -12.70 34.98 -39.56
C THR A 20 -12.65 33.54 -39.05
N GLY A 21 -12.59 33.39 -37.72
CA GLY A 21 -13.48 32.44 -37.06
C GLY A 21 -13.01 31.00 -36.86
N TRP A 22 -11.75 30.73 -36.49
CA TRP A 22 -11.42 29.50 -35.76
C TRP A 22 -10.55 29.86 -34.55
N ARG A 23 -11.16 29.95 -33.36
CA ARG A 23 -10.41 29.94 -32.11
C ARG A 23 -10.15 28.47 -31.75
N PRO A 24 -8.96 27.90 -31.98
CA PRO A 24 -8.64 26.63 -31.36
C PRO A 24 -8.61 26.88 -29.85
N ARG A 25 -9.59 26.34 -29.13
CA ARG A 25 -9.47 26.13 -27.68
C ARG A 25 -8.35 25.11 -27.48
N ARG A 26 -7.11 25.55 -27.61
CA ARG A 26 -5.96 24.80 -27.09
C ARG A 26 -6.12 24.82 -25.58
N PHE A 27 -6.70 23.76 -25.03
CA PHE A 27 -6.52 23.43 -23.63
C PHE A 27 -5.02 23.23 -23.42
N LEU A 28 -4.33 24.31 -23.05
CA LEU A 28 -2.93 24.29 -22.60
C LEU A 28 -2.94 23.59 -21.25
N VAL A 29 -3.02 22.27 -21.28
CA VAL A 29 -2.85 21.47 -20.08
C VAL A 29 -1.40 21.63 -19.68
N SER A 30 -1.17 22.28 -18.54
CA SER A 30 0.17 22.57 -18.01
C SER A 30 0.99 21.28 -17.98
N THR A 31 2.27 21.38 -18.36
CA THR A 31 3.25 20.30 -18.27
C THR A 31 3.29 19.69 -16.86
N SER A 32 2.94 20.46 -15.82
CA SER A 32 2.84 20.00 -14.43
C SER A 32 1.78 18.91 -14.18
N SER A 33 0.63 18.96 -14.86
CA SER A 33 -0.45 17.98 -14.66
C SER A 33 -0.12 16.61 -15.26
N LEU A 34 0.53 16.58 -16.43
CA LEU A 34 1.04 15.35 -17.03
C LEU A 34 2.10 14.72 -16.15
N VAL A 35 2.89 15.57 -15.49
CA VAL A 35 3.92 15.16 -14.57
C VAL A 35 3.30 14.42 -13.36
N LYS A 36 2.30 15.04 -12.76
CA LYS A 36 1.59 14.47 -11.61
C LYS A 36 0.92 13.15 -11.93
N ARG A 37 0.26 13.04 -13.09
CA ARG A 37 -0.33 11.77 -13.52
C ARG A 37 0.68 10.63 -13.50
N TYR A 38 1.89 10.84 -14.01
CA TYR A 38 2.89 9.78 -14.04
C TYR A 38 3.38 9.38 -12.65
N TRP A 39 3.41 10.31 -11.68
CA TRP A 39 3.71 10.00 -10.28
C TRP A 39 2.64 9.09 -9.67
N CYS A 40 1.37 9.39 -9.92
CA CYS A 40 0.23 8.65 -9.36
C CYS A 40 0.10 7.25 -9.96
N THR A 41 0.40 7.11 -11.25
CA THR A 41 0.14 5.86 -11.99
C THR A 41 1.41 5.07 -12.32
N GLY A 42 2.62 5.61 -12.10
CA GLY A 42 3.86 4.97 -12.51
C GLY A 42 4.02 4.83 -14.04
N GLU A 43 3.18 5.51 -14.82
CA GLU A 43 3.30 5.58 -16.28
C GLU A 43 4.57 6.35 -16.68
N THR A 44 5.01 6.22 -17.94
CA THR A 44 6.08 7.09 -18.46
C THR A 44 5.47 8.31 -19.14
N PRO A 45 6.17 9.46 -19.21
CA PRO A 45 5.67 10.64 -19.91
C PRO A 45 5.21 10.36 -21.35
N ASN A 46 5.92 9.47 -22.07
CA ASN A 46 5.58 9.09 -23.43
C ASN A 46 4.27 8.28 -23.51
N MET A 47 3.96 7.46 -22.50
CA MET A 47 2.71 6.70 -22.47
C MET A 47 1.51 7.62 -22.26
N VAL A 48 1.60 8.55 -21.31
CA VAL A 48 0.51 9.50 -21.04
C VAL A 48 0.24 10.37 -22.27
N ARG A 49 1.29 10.80 -22.99
CA ARG A 49 1.16 11.53 -24.26
C ARG A 49 0.44 10.71 -25.34
N ARG A 50 0.78 9.42 -25.50
CA ARG A 50 0.14 8.53 -26.48
C ARG A 50 -1.34 8.31 -26.18
N GLN A 51 -1.71 8.18 -24.91
CA GLN A 51 -3.11 7.98 -24.52
C GLN A 51 -4.00 9.19 -24.85
N ARG A 52 -3.46 10.41 -24.82
CA ARG A 52 -4.20 11.62 -25.27
C ARG A 52 -4.36 11.71 -26.78
N GLY A 53 -3.40 11.17 -27.53
CA GLY A 53 -3.44 11.17 -29.00
C GLY A 53 -4.48 10.21 -29.57
N GLY A 54 -4.91 9.22 -28.78
CA GLY A 54 -6.13 8.48 -29.08
C GLY A 54 -7.30 9.42 -28.89
N THR A 55 -7.86 9.91 -30.00
CA THR A 55 -9.09 10.69 -30.05
C THR A 55 -10.21 9.90 -29.39
N HIS A 56 -10.34 10.02 -28.06
CA HIS A 56 -11.65 9.90 -27.45
C HIS A 56 -12.45 11.04 -28.07
N PRO A 57 -13.52 10.77 -28.84
CA PRO A 57 -14.42 11.82 -29.26
C PRO A 57 -14.77 12.58 -27.98
N ALA A 58 -14.55 13.91 -28.00
CA ALA A 58 -15.00 14.75 -26.90
C ALA A 58 -16.47 14.34 -26.65
N PRO A 59 -16.83 13.95 -25.42
CA PRO A 59 -18.18 13.52 -25.14
C PRO A 59 -19.11 14.62 -25.66
N SER A 60 -19.94 14.25 -26.64
CA SER A 60 -21.02 15.09 -27.13
C SER A 60 -21.98 15.23 -25.95
N ASP A 61 -21.88 16.37 -25.28
CA ASP A 61 -22.56 16.78 -24.06
C ASP A 61 -22.11 16.07 -22.77
N PRO A 62 -21.44 16.78 -21.83
CA PRO A 62 -21.21 16.25 -20.49
C PRO A 62 -22.54 16.13 -19.77
N ASP A 63 -22.91 14.90 -19.37
CA ASP A 63 -24.05 14.68 -18.49
C ASP A 63 -23.79 15.42 -17.17
N PRO A 64 -24.55 16.48 -16.83
CA PRO A 64 -24.34 17.26 -15.60
C PRO A 64 -24.59 16.43 -14.33
N SER A 65 -25.16 15.23 -14.45
CA SER A 65 -25.38 14.30 -13.35
C SER A 65 -24.29 13.24 -13.18
N ASP A 66 -23.29 13.18 -14.07
CA ASP A 66 -22.15 12.27 -13.91
C ASP A 66 -21.15 12.85 -12.88
N PRO A 67 -21.04 12.27 -11.66
CA PRO A 67 -20.12 12.75 -10.64
C PRO A 67 -18.66 12.49 -10.99
N SER A 68 -18.37 11.84 -12.12
CA SER A 68 -17.00 11.65 -12.59
C SER A 68 -16.39 12.98 -13.01
N ASN A 69 -15.67 13.59 -12.07
CA ASN A 69 -14.92 14.82 -12.28
C ASN A 69 -14.04 14.71 -13.54
N PRO A 70 -14.38 15.40 -14.64
CA PRO A 70 -13.64 15.29 -15.91
C PRO A 70 -12.19 15.77 -15.78
N ASP A 71 -11.86 16.47 -14.69
CA ASP A 71 -10.52 16.99 -14.42
C ASP A 71 -9.63 16.03 -13.63
N SER A 72 -10.15 14.88 -13.17
CA SER A 72 -9.31 13.89 -12.47
C SER A 72 -8.34 13.24 -13.46
N LEU A 73 -7.04 13.30 -13.15
CA LEU A 73 -5.99 12.67 -13.94
C LEU A 73 -6.04 11.14 -13.88
N VAL A 74 -6.65 10.61 -12.81
CA VAL A 74 -6.81 9.17 -12.54
C VAL A 74 -8.30 8.89 -12.33
N PRO A 75 -9.04 8.54 -13.40
CA PRO A 75 -10.48 8.33 -13.29
C PRO A 75 -10.81 7.15 -12.37
N SER A 76 -11.89 7.27 -11.61
CA SER A 76 -12.50 6.14 -10.88
C SER A 76 -13.12 5.13 -11.86
N ALA A 77 -13.30 3.89 -11.43
CA ALA A 77 -14.07 2.94 -12.23
C ALA A 77 -15.54 3.39 -12.30
N ARG A 78 -16.13 3.37 -13.50
CA ARG A 78 -17.50 3.86 -13.71
C ARG A 78 -18.54 2.92 -13.12
N LEU A 79 -18.33 1.62 -13.29
CA LEU A 79 -19.26 0.58 -12.84
C LEU A 79 -19.01 0.25 -11.36
N PRO A 80 -20.06 0.20 -10.51
CA PRO A 80 -19.92 -0.22 -9.11
C PRO A 80 -19.33 -1.62 -8.96
N ALA A 81 -19.74 -2.55 -9.83
CA ALA A 81 -19.19 -3.91 -9.86
C ALA A 81 -17.67 -3.90 -10.08
N GLN A 82 -17.19 -3.11 -11.04
CA GLN A 82 -15.75 -2.98 -11.30
C GLN A 82 -15.00 -2.41 -10.08
N ARG A 83 -15.61 -1.50 -9.31
CA ARG A 83 -15.02 -0.97 -8.06
C ARG A 83 -14.92 -2.06 -6.99
N LYS A 84 -15.93 -2.90 -6.85
CA LYS A 84 -15.89 -4.09 -5.96
C LYS A 84 -14.79 -5.07 -6.37
N PHE A 85 -14.69 -5.38 -7.66
CA PHE A 85 -13.65 -6.24 -8.19
C PHE A 85 -12.24 -5.69 -7.92
N GLU A 86 -12.03 -4.39 -8.18
CA GLU A 86 -10.78 -3.71 -7.88
C GLU A 86 -10.45 -3.68 -6.38
N ALA A 87 -11.47 -3.53 -5.52
CA ALA A 87 -11.29 -3.58 -4.07
C ALA A 87 -10.81 -4.97 -3.61
N SER A 88 -11.41 -6.05 -4.12
CA SER A 88 -10.97 -7.42 -3.84
C SER A 88 -9.54 -7.68 -4.34
N LEU A 89 -9.18 -7.12 -5.49
CA LEU A 89 -7.83 -7.23 -6.02
C LEU A 89 -6.81 -6.43 -5.19
N LEU A 90 -7.16 -5.25 -4.66
CA LEU A 90 -6.32 -4.53 -3.70
C LEU A 90 -6.10 -5.36 -2.43
N ALA A 91 -7.14 -6.00 -1.90
CA ALA A 91 -7.02 -6.87 -0.74
C ALA A 91 -6.06 -8.04 -1.00
N ALA A 92 -6.14 -8.67 -2.19
CA ALA A 92 -5.20 -9.69 -2.62
C ALA A 92 -3.76 -9.16 -2.74
N ALA A 93 -3.58 -7.96 -3.32
CA ALA A 93 -2.28 -7.32 -3.42
C ALA A 93 -1.68 -7.00 -2.03
N ASN A 94 -2.48 -6.53 -1.06
CA ASN A 94 -2.04 -6.30 0.31
C ASN A 94 -1.59 -7.60 0.98
N ARG A 95 -2.35 -8.70 0.84
CA ARG A 95 -1.93 -10.02 1.35
C ARG A 95 -0.62 -10.50 0.69
N ALA A 96 -0.47 -10.30 -0.61
CA ALA A 96 0.75 -10.66 -1.33
C ALA A 96 1.96 -9.85 -0.84
N MET A 97 1.82 -8.53 -0.69
CA MET A 97 2.83 -7.64 -0.14
C MET A 97 3.22 -8.03 1.30
N ALA A 98 2.23 -8.35 2.14
CA ALA A 98 2.47 -8.84 3.50
C ALA A 98 3.25 -10.17 3.50
N GLY A 99 2.87 -11.11 2.62
CA GLY A 99 3.58 -12.37 2.43
C GLY A 99 5.02 -12.20 1.94
N MET A 100 5.26 -11.26 1.02
CA MET A 100 6.60 -10.90 0.55
C MET A 100 7.45 -10.33 1.68
N ARG A 101 6.89 -9.43 2.49
CA ARG A 101 7.57 -8.86 3.67
C ARG A 101 7.97 -9.95 4.66
N ARG A 102 7.05 -10.84 5.02
CA ARG A 102 7.31 -11.93 5.98
C ARG A 102 8.43 -12.87 5.51
N ARG A 103 8.47 -13.17 4.20
CA ARG A 103 9.46 -14.07 3.60
C ARG A 103 10.79 -13.38 3.24
N GLY A 104 10.96 -12.09 3.54
CA GLY A 104 12.18 -11.34 3.21
C GLY A 104 12.46 -11.28 1.71
N HIS A 105 11.40 -11.11 0.91
CA HIS A 105 11.50 -11.12 -0.55
C HIS A 105 12.45 -10.02 -1.07
N SER A 106 13.22 -10.32 -2.12
CA SER A 106 14.22 -9.39 -2.68
C SER A 106 13.61 -8.14 -3.30
N LEU A 107 12.40 -8.28 -3.86
CA LEU A 107 11.57 -7.17 -4.31
C LEU A 107 10.86 -6.52 -3.11
N ARG A 108 10.98 -5.20 -2.99
CA ARG A 108 10.17 -4.41 -2.06
C ARG A 108 8.68 -4.65 -2.28
N PRO A 109 7.90 -5.00 -1.23
CA PRO A 109 6.46 -5.21 -1.33
C PRO A 109 5.71 -4.14 -2.14
N THR A 110 5.95 -2.84 -1.89
CA THR A 110 5.27 -1.75 -2.63
C THR A 110 5.67 -1.64 -4.10
N SER A 111 6.72 -2.33 -4.53
CA SER A 111 7.13 -2.45 -5.93
C SER A 111 6.41 -3.59 -6.67
N LEU A 112 5.54 -4.35 -5.98
CA LEU A 112 4.75 -5.42 -6.57
C LEU A 112 3.99 -4.91 -7.81
N VAL A 113 3.33 -3.76 -7.71
CA VAL A 113 2.70 -3.07 -8.84
C VAL A 113 3.49 -1.82 -9.20
N SER A 114 4.37 -1.96 -10.18
CA SER A 114 5.25 -0.88 -10.64
C SER A 114 4.51 0.24 -11.39
N ARG A 115 3.35 -0.06 -11.96
CA ARG A 115 2.55 0.87 -12.77
C ARG A 115 1.10 0.42 -12.83
N VAL A 116 0.23 1.42 -12.88
CA VAL A 116 -1.21 1.29 -13.10
C VAL A 116 -1.58 2.08 -14.36
N ARG A 117 -2.45 1.55 -15.19
CA ARG A 117 -2.99 2.20 -16.38
C ARG A 117 -4.50 2.30 -16.17
N PRO A 118 -4.99 3.43 -15.64
CA PRO A 118 -6.42 3.65 -15.47
C PRO A 118 -7.04 3.90 -16.85
N ASP A 119 -7.48 2.83 -17.52
CA ASP A 119 -8.39 2.93 -18.65
C ASP A 119 -9.83 3.02 -18.13
N ALA A 120 -10.72 3.63 -18.91
CA ALA A 120 -12.13 3.71 -18.59
C ALA A 120 -12.82 2.33 -18.66
N LYS A 121 -12.30 1.41 -19.49
CA LYS A 121 -12.88 0.08 -19.69
C LYS A 121 -12.23 -1.01 -18.85
N VAL A 122 -10.89 -1.08 -18.84
CA VAL A 122 -10.15 -2.18 -18.19
C VAL A 122 -8.91 -1.63 -17.49
N LEU A 123 -8.83 -1.82 -16.17
CA LEU A 123 -7.66 -1.39 -15.40
C LEU A 123 -6.44 -2.24 -15.79
N GLY A 124 -5.34 -1.60 -16.22
CA GLY A 124 -4.10 -2.30 -16.51
C GLY A 124 -3.11 -2.21 -15.34
N LEU A 125 -2.57 -3.32 -14.86
CA LEU A 125 -1.55 -3.37 -13.81
C LEU A 125 -0.26 -3.93 -14.37
N ARG A 126 0.88 -3.25 -14.17
CA ARG A 126 2.20 -3.81 -14.47
C ARG A 126 2.80 -4.37 -13.19
N VAL A 127 2.66 -5.66 -13.02
CA VAL A 127 3.20 -6.40 -11.88
C VAL A 127 4.67 -6.72 -12.13
N HIS A 128 5.52 -6.59 -11.13
CA HIS A 128 6.92 -6.99 -11.24
C HIS A 128 7.02 -8.51 -11.32
N ASP A 129 7.87 -9.02 -12.22
CA ASP A 129 7.95 -10.44 -12.55
C ASP A 129 8.23 -11.33 -11.32
N ALA A 130 9.16 -10.89 -10.46
CA ALA A 130 9.50 -11.57 -9.22
C ALA A 130 8.37 -11.60 -8.16
N GLY A 131 7.34 -10.75 -8.27
CA GLY A 131 6.21 -10.69 -7.35
C GLY A 131 4.91 -11.27 -7.93
N LEU A 132 4.92 -11.68 -9.20
CA LEU A 132 3.72 -12.10 -9.93
C LEU A 132 3.08 -13.35 -9.29
N ASP A 133 3.90 -14.34 -8.93
CA ASP A 133 3.40 -15.60 -8.36
C ASP A 133 2.69 -15.33 -7.03
N GLN A 134 3.24 -14.46 -6.17
CA GLN A 134 2.64 -14.09 -4.89
C GLN A 134 1.31 -13.36 -5.06
N LEU A 135 1.21 -12.46 -6.04
CA LEU A 135 -0.08 -11.82 -6.35
C LEU A 135 -1.11 -12.84 -6.82
N LEU A 136 -0.73 -13.74 -7.73
CA LEU A 136 -1.65 -14.74 -8.28
C LEU A 136 -2.07 -15.76 -7.21
N THR A 137 -1.16 -16.21 -6.33
CA THR A 137 -1.51 -17.08 -5.19
C THR A 137 -2.57 -16.46 -4.28
N GLU A 138 -2.54 -15.14 -4.08
CA GLU A 138 -3.50 -14.45 -3.19
C GLU A 138 -4.79 -14.00 -3.89
N ALA A 139 -4.77 -13.92 -5.22
CA ALA A 139 -5.88 -13.46 -6.05
C ALA A 139 -6.73 -14.60 -6.63
N LEU A 140 -6.11 -15.70 -7.06
CA LEU A 140 -6.83 -16.82 -7.65
C LEU A 140 -7.74 -17.51 -6.61
N PRO A 141 -8.95 -17.92 -6.99
CA PRO A 141 -9.87 -18.57 -6.08
C PRO A 141 -9.36 -19.96 -5.71
N VAL A 142 -9.39 -20.28 -4.42
CA VAL A 142 -9.03 -21.58 -3.86
C VAL A 142 -10.07 -21.97 -2.84
N VAL A 143 -10.72 -23.11 -3.03
CA VAL A 143 -11.61 -23.69 -2.03
C VAL A 143 -10.77 -24.36 -0.95
N THR A 144 -11.00 -23.99 0.32
CA THR A 144 -10.38 -24.61 1.49
C THR A 144 -11.46 -24.90 2.51
N GLY A 145 -11.87 -26.16 2.63
CA GLY A 145 -13.02 -26.55 3.45
C GLY A 145 -14.33 -25.98 2.89
N ASP A 146 -15.05 -25.23 3.71
CA ASP A 146 -16.31 -24.56 3.39
C ASP A 146 -16.13 -23.09 2.95
N ARG A 147 -14.89 -22.65 2.73
CA ARG A 147 -14.55 -21.25 2.41
C ARG A 147 -13.80 -21.13 1.11
N VAL A 148 -14.06 -20.05 0.39
CA VAL A 148 -13.28 -19.63 -0.79
C VAL A 148 -12.27 -18.57 -0.34
N ARG A 149 -10.98 -18.82 -0.58
CA ARG A 149 -9.92 -17.83 -0.48
C ARG A 149 -9.64 -17.25 -1.86
N GLY A 150 -9.25 -15.98 -1.93
CA GLY A 150 -8.92 -15.31 -3.19
C GLY A 150 -10.02 -14.33 -3.62
N VAL A 151 -10.13 -14.08 -4.92
CA VAL A 151 -11.23 -13.31 -5.50
C VAL A 151 -12.25 -14.28 -6.09
N PRO A 152 -13.46 -14.41 -5.52
CA PRO A 152 -14.50 -15.31 -6.02
C PRO A 152 -14.83 -15.04 -7.49
N GLY A 153 -15.06 -16.09 -8.27
CA GLY A 153 -15.40 -15.97 -9.69
C GLY A 153 -14.27 -15.47 -10.59
N LEU A 154 -13.05 -15.30 -10.06
CA LEU A 154 -11.92 -14.83 -10.87
C LEU A 154 -11.43 -15.93 -11.82
N ARG A 155 -11.29 -15.58 -13.09
CA ARG A 155 -10.85 -16.42 -14.20
C ARG A 155 -9.69 -15.79 -14.94
N VAL A 156 -8.81 -16.64 -15.44
CA VAL A 156 -7.55 -16.22 -16.09
C VAL A 156 -7.62 -16.49 -17.58
N HIS A 157 -7.34 -15.46 -18.38
CA HIS A 157 -7.33 -15.56 -19.84
C HIS A 157 -5.96 -15.12 -20.37
N PRO A 158 -5.02 -16.05 -20.58
CA PRO A 158 -3.70 -15.74 -21.11
C PRO A 158 -3.77 -15.20 -22.54
N ARG A 159 -3.19 -14.01 -22.77
CA ARG A 159 -3.03 -13.43 -24.09
C ARG A 159 -1.56 -13.48 -24.50
N ARG A 160 -1.22 -12.89 -25.66
CA ARG A 160 0.14 -12.95 -26.20
C ARG A 160 1.15 -12.23 -25.30
N ASP A 161 0.80 -11.05 -24.81
CA ASP A 161 1.69 -10.12 -24.10
C ASP A 161 1.12 -9.62 -22.75
N HIS A 162 0.00 -10.19 -22.31
CA HIS A 162 -0.66 -9.87 -21.06
C HIS A 162 -1.52 -11.03 -20.56
N LEU A 163 -1.96 -10.93 -19.32
CA LEU A 163 -2.91 -11.84 -18.69
C LEU A 163 -4.19 -11.05 -18.34
N ASP A 164 -5.33 -11.41 -18.92
CA ASP A 164 -6.61 -10.82 -18.50
C ASP A 164 -7.15 -11.61 -17.29
N LEU A 165 -7.48 -10.90 -16.21
CA LEU A 165 -8.15 -11.39 -15.02
C LEU A 165 -9.60 -10.92 -15.07
N ARG A 166 -10.56 -11.84 -15.12
CA ARG A 166 -11.98 -11.55 -15.31
C ARG A 166 -12.81 -12.13 -14.18
N SER A 167 -13.81 -11.41 -13.73
CA SER A 167 -14.87 -11.91 -12.85
C SER A 167 -16.22 -11.38 -13.37
N PRO A 168 -17.36 -11.88 -12.85
CA PRO A 168 -18.66 -11.28 -13.15
C PRO A 168 -18.73 -9.77 -12.83
N ASP A 169 -17.94 -9.33 -11.85
CA ASP A 169 -17.92 -7.95 -11.38
C ASP A 169 -17.01 -7.03 -12.19
N GLY A 170 -16.00 -7.57 -12.90
CA GLY A 170 -15.05 -6.72 -13.62
C GLY A 170 -13.87 -7.41 -14.29
N GLU A 171 -13.03 -6.62 -14.95
CA GLU A 171 -11.83 -7.07 -15.65
C GLU A 171 -10.62 -6.19 -15.31
N VAL A 172 -9.47 -6.85 -15.11
CA VAL A 172 -8.15 -6.23 -14.91
C VAL A 172 -7.15 -6.94 -15.81
N ARG A 173 -6.22 -6.19 -16.41
CA ARG A 173 -5.17 -6.72 -17.27
C ARG A 173 -3.81 -6.63 -16.60
N LEU A 174 -3.13 -7.77 -16.41
CA LEU A 174 -1.73 -7.79 -16.00
C LEU A 174 -0.81 -7.62 -17.22
N LEU A 175 -0.22 -6.44 -17.34
CA LEU A 175 0.60 -6.01 -18.47
C LEU A 175 2.00 -6.60 -18.41
N GLY A 176 2.48 -7.16 -19.52
CA GLY A 176 3.82 -7.74 -19.62
C GLY A 176 3.91 -9.19 -19.14
N VAL A 177 2.81 -9.76 -18.66
CA VAL A 177 2.71 -11.19 -18.33
C VAL A 177 2.48 -11.95 -19.63
N THR A 178 3.56 -12.47 -20.23
CA THR A 178 3.47 -13.25 -21.48
C THR A 178 2.87 -14.63 -21.20
N ARG A 179 2.37 -15.29 -22.26
CA ARG A 179 1.91 -16.68 -22.16
C ARG A 179 2.99 -17.63 -21.61
N GLU A 180 4.25 -17.37 -21.92
CA GLU A 180 5.37 -18.15 -21.39
C GLU A 180 5.53 -17.95 -19.89
N ARG A 181 5.54 -16.71 -19.43
CA ARG A 181 5.65 -16.40 -18.00
C ARG A 181 4.48 -16.97 -17.20
N TRP A 182 3.26 -16.92 -17.76
CA TRP A 182 2.09 -17.58 -17.18
C TRP A 182 2.32 -19.08 -17.03
N ARG A 183 2.76 -19.79 -18.08
CA ARG A 183 3.05 -21.24 -18.01
C ARG A 183 4.06 -21.58 -16.92
N GLN A 184 5.10 -20.75 -16.77
CA GLN A 184 6.08 -20.91 -15.70
C GLN A 184 5.45 -20.76 -14.31
N ALA A 185 4.56 -19.77 -14.13
CA ALA A 185 3.82 -19.58 -12.89
C ALA A 185 2.91 -20.78 -12.56
N VAL A 186 2.24 -21.36 -13.57
CA VAL A 186 1.44 -22.58 -13.39
C VAL A 186 2.33 -23.74 -12.93
N ALA A 187 3.51 -23.89 -13.55
CA ALA A 187 4.46 -24.95 -13.22
C ALA A 187 5.06 -24.85 -11.80
N THR A 188 5.02 -23.67 -11.15
CA THR A 188 5.45 -23.49 -9.75
C THR A 188 4.37 -23.88 -8.73
N GLY A 189 3.21 -24.38 -9.18
CA GLY A 189 2.13 -24.87 -8.32
C GLY A 189 1.08 -23.81 -7.98
N LEU A 190 0.84 -22.84 -8.87
CA LEU A 190 -0.30 -21.95 -8.70
C LEU A 190 -1.63 -22.73 -8.69
N PRO A 191 -2.59 -22.37 -7.83
CA PRO A 191 -3.88 -23.04 -7.74
C PRO A 191 -4.78 -22.56 -8.89
N VAL A 192 -4.64 -23.21 -10.04
CA VAL A 192 -5.28 -22.77 -11.30
C VAL A 192 -6.56 -23.53 -11.63
N ASP A 193 -6.88 -24.57 -10.87
CA ASP A 193 -7.97 -25.50 -11.19
C ASP A 193 -9.30 -24.77 -11.39
N LEU A 194 -9.66 -23.88 -10.47
CA LEU A 194 -10.88 -23.06 -10.55
C LEU A 194 -10.76 -21.88 -11.51
N ALA A 195 -9.54 -21.39 -11.72
CA ALA A 195 -9.31 -20.19 -12.53
C ALA A 195 -9.36 -20.45 -14.04
N MET A 196 -9.28 -21.72 -14.46
CA MET A 196 -9.23 -22.15 -15.86
C MET A 196 -10.56 -22.73 -16.36
N THR A 197 -11.54 -22.96 -15.49
CA THR A 197 -12.89 -23.44 -15.86
C THR A 197 -13.82 -22.26 -16.08
N ASP A 198 -14.63 -22.29 -17.15
CA ASP A 198 -15.64 -21.24 -17.37
C ASP A 198 -16.79 -21.30 -16.36
N ASP A 199 -17.03 -22.48 -15.78
CA ASP A 199 -18.08 -22.70 -14.78
C ASP A 199 -17.68 -22.16 -13.40
N LEU A 200 -18.64 -21.56 -12.70
CA LEU A 200 -18.52 -21.16 -11.30
C LEU A 200 -18.69 -22.39 -10.40
N ASP A 201 -17.76 -22.58 -9.47
CA ASP A 201 -17.94 -23.58 -8.41
C ASP A 201 -19.19 -23.22 -7.58
N PRO A 202 -20.01 -24.19 -7.15
CA PRO A 202 -21.15 -23.93 -6.29
C PRO A 202 -20.79 -23.16 -5.02
N LEU A 203 -19.58 -23.34 -4.46
CA LEU A 203 -19.09 -22.59 -3.31
C LEU A 203 -18.69 -21.15 -3.66
N GLU A 204 -18.27 -20.89 -4.90
CA GLU A 204 -18.07 -19.52 -5.40
C GLU A 204 -19.40 -18.79 -5.67
N SER A 205 -20.46 -19.56 -5.97
CA SER A 205 -21.81 -19.05 -6.27
C SER A 205 -22.72 -18.98 -5.05
N ALA A 206 -22.36 -19.68 -3.96
CA ALA A 206 -23.12 -19.68 -2.74
C ALA A 206 -23.15 -18.25 -2.20
N PRO A 207 -24.35 -17.66 -1.95
CA PRO A 207 -24.43 -16.40 -1.22
C PRO A 207 -23.73 -16.62 0.11
N GLU A 208 -22.58 -15.97 0.31
CA GLU A 208 -21.70 -16.22 1.45
C GLU A 208 -22.47 -16.34 2.77
N SER A 209 -22.09 -17.32 3.57
CA SER A 209 -22.35 -17.34 5.00
C SER A 209 -21.70 -16.08 5.61
N ALA A 210 -22.50 -15.02 5.70
CA ALA A 210 -22.16 -13.63 6.00
C ALA A 210 -21.49 -12.87 4.83
N PRO A 211 -22.14 -11.84 4.24
CA PRO A 211 -21.49 -10.99 3.26
C PRO A 211 -20.23 -10.37 3.88
N PRO A 212 -19.12 -10.24 3.14
CA PRO A 212 -17.94 -9.54 3.61
C PRO A 212 -18.38 -8.16 4.10
N PRO A 213 -17.75 -7.62 5.16
CA PRO A 213 -18.03 -6.27 5.60
C PRO A 213 -18.01 -5.37 4.37
N ASP A 214 -19.05 -4.53 4.21
CA ASP A 214 -19.20 -3.64 3.06
C ASP A 214 -17.89 -2.89 2.85
N LEU A 215 -17.04 -3.42 1.95
CA LEU A 215 -15.75 -2.85 1.71
C LEU A 215 -16.03 -1.45 1.15
N PRO A 216 -15.28 -0.42 1.59
CA PRO A 216 -15.38 0.90 0.98
C PRO A 216 -14.77 0.82 -0.43
N ALA A 217 -15.50 0.18 -1.35
CA ALA A 217 -15.01 -0.28 -2.64
C ALA A 217 -14.55 0.89 -3.50
N ASP A 218 -15.19 2.04 -3.34
CA ASP A 218 -14.82 3.30 -3.99
C ASP A 218 -13.43 3.77 -3.51
N LEU A 219 -13.16 3.71 -2.20
CA LEU A 219 -11.86 4.08 -1.63
C LEU A 219 -10.78 3.07 -2.04
N MET A 220 -11.06 1.76 -1.92
CA MET A 220 -10.11 0.71 -2.26
C MET A 220 -9.79 0.68 -3.77
N SER A 221 -10.79 0.81 -4.65
CA SER A 221 -10.57 1.00 -6.09
C SER A 221 -9.74 2.26 -6.36
N GLY A 222 -10.06 3.36 -5.67
CA GLY A 222 -9.32 4.62 -5.75
C GLY A 222 -7.84 4.46 -5.39
N VAL A 223 -7.54 3.73 -4.32
CA VAL A 223 -6.18 3.41 -3.85
C VAL A 223 -5.45 2.50 -4.83
N LEU A 224 -6.08 1.41 -5.32
CA LEU A 224 -5.45 0.51 -6.30
C LEU A 224 -5.01 1.27 -7.55
N ARG A 225 -5.85 2.19 -8.04
CA ARG A 225 -5.57 3.03 -9.21
C ARG A 225 -4.39 3.99 -9.02
N ARG A 226 -3.97 4.19 -7.76
CA ARG A 226 -2.92 5.12 -7.32
C ARG A 226 -1.82 4.42 -6.51
N LEU A 227 -1.74 3.08 -6.54
CA LEU A 227 -0.80 2.32 -5.73
C LEU A 227 0.68 2.78 -5.87
N PRO A 228 1.14 3.27 -7.04
CA PRO A 228 2.48 3.85 -7.18
C PRO A 228 2.77 5.08 -6.30
N LEU A 229 1.77 5.72 -5.69
CA LEU A 229 1.98 6.77 -4.70
C LEU A 229 2.76 6.29 -3.47
N TRP A 230 2.74 5.00 -3.15
CA TRP A 230 3.53 4.44 -2.03
C TRP A 230 4.91 3.94 -2.45
N ARG A 231 5.37 4.30 -3.65
CA ARG A 231 6.70 3.93 -4.14
C ARG A 231 7.78 4.38 -3.14
N GLY A 232 8.68 3.46 -2.81
CA GLY A 232 9.78 3.72 -1.88
C GLY A 232 9.49 3.33 -0.44
N ALA A 233 8.21 3.15 -0.06
CA ALA A 233 7.87 2.54 1.23
C ALA A 233 8.32 1.07 1.26
N ALA A 234 8.80 0.61 2.41
CA ALA A 234 9.26 -0.75 2.61
C ALA A 234 8.11 -1.75 2.49
N TRP A 235 6.93 -1.40 2.98
CA TRP A 235 5.70 -2.18 2.86
C TRP A 235 4.49 -1.26 2.97
N LEU A 236 3.35 -1.71 2.46
CA LEU A 236 2.05 -1.07 2.57
C LEU A 236 1.06 -2.14 3.00
N ASP A 237 0.16 -1.79 3.91
CA ASP A 237 -0.90 -2.64 4.38
C ASP A 237 -2.16 -1.79 4.61
N GLY A 238 -3.33 -2.43 4.65
CA GLY A 238 -4.59 -1.73 4.73
C GLY A 238 -5.66 -2.55 5.43
N ILE A 239 -6.38 -1.90 6.34
CA ILE A 239 -7.49 -2.47 7.09
C ILE A 239 -8.75 -1.62 6.90
N VAL A 240 -9.91 -2.27 6.93
CA VAL A 240 -11.20 -1.58 6.91
C VAL A 240 -11.70 -1.49 8.34
N VAL A 241 -11.99 -0.27 8.79
CA VAL A 241 -12.50 0.03 10.13
C VAL A 241 -13.80 0.81 9.97
N GLY A 242 -14.94 0.13 10.11
CA GLY A 242 -16.24 0.71 9.79
C GLY A 242 -16.34 1.03 8.30
N ASP A 243 -16.62 2.28 7.97
CA ASP A 243 -16.69 2.83 6.60
C ASP A 243 -15.35 3.44 6.12
N ALA A 244 -14.32 3.42 6.97
CA ALA A 244 -13.01 3.95 6.67
C ALA A 244 -12.04 2.86 6.18
N LEU A 245 -11.15 3.25 5.27
CA LEU A 245 -9.98 2.48 4.86
C LEU A 245 -8.74 3.10 5.49
N GLU A 246 -8.15 2.39 6.44
CA GLU A 246 -6.89 2.78 7.07
C GLU A 246 -5.71 2.13 6.35
N LEU A 247 -4.82 2.94 5.81
CA LEU A 247 -3.59 2.52 5.15
C LEU A 247 -2.41 2.86 6.03
N TYR A 248 -1.47 1.92 6.18
CA TYR A 248 -0.25 2.15 6.95
C TYR A 248 0.97 1.57 6.22
N TRP A 249 2.10 2.25 6.34
CA TRP A 249 3.34 1.91 5.64
C TRP A 249 4.57 2.39 6.40
N ARG A 250 5.74 1.83 6.12
CA ARG A 250 7.01 2.25 6.73
C ARG A 250 7.98 2.80 5.69
N GLY A 251 8.59 3.94 6.01
CA GLY A 251 9.50 4.65 5.09
C GLY A 251 8.79 5.20 3.85
N GLY A 252 9.55 5.69 2.87
CA GLY A 252 8.97 6.27 1.65
C GLY A 252 8.31 7.63 1.89
N PRO A 253 7.17 7.92 1.22
CA PRO A 253 6.55 9.24 1.29
C PRO A 253 5.89 9.52 2.65
N PRO A 254 5.90 10.77 3.14
CA PRO A 254 5.23 11.14 4.37
C PRO A 254 3.70 11.02 4.26
N SER A 255 3.04 10.68 5.38
CA SER A 255 1.58 10.54 5.42
C SER A 255 0.85 11.84 5.08
N GLU A 256 1.37 12.99 5.52
CA GLU A 256 0.80 14.31 5.23
C GLU A 256 0.76 14.61 3.73
N SER A 257 1.86 14.36 3.01
CA SER A 257 1.92 14.57 1.56
C SER A 257 0.98 13.61 0.82
N VAL A 258 0.94 12.33 1.22
CA VAL A 258 0.03 11.34 0.62
C VAL A 258 -1.43 11.72 0.87
N ALA A 259 -1.81 12.11 2.09
CA ALA A 259 -3.17 12.53 2.41
C ALA A 259 -3.58 13.78 1.60
N ALA A 260 -2.72 14.79 1.54
CA ALA A 260 -2.98 16.00 0.76
C ALA A 260 -3.15 15.70 -0.74
N ILE A 261 -2.34 14.80 -1.30
CA ILE A 261 -2.49 14.33 -2.68
C ILE A 261 -3.81 13.59 -2.88
N LEU A 262 -4.17 12.66 -1.99
CA LEU A 262 -5.37 11.84 -2.10
C LEU A 262 -6.67 12.64 -1.91
N ALA A 263 -6.69 13.65 -1.04
CA ALA A 263 -7.89 14.47 -0.81
C ALA A 263 -8.01 15.69 -1.73
N GLY A 264 -6.88 16.32 -2.09
CA GLY A 264 -6.89 17.69 -2.63
C GLY A 264 -6.22 17.89 -3.98
N SER A 265 -5.68 16.84 -4.63
CA SER A 265 -5.01 16.99 -5.92
C SER A 265 -5.87 16.56 -7.10
N THR A 266 -5.42 16.89 -8.31
CA THR A 266 -5.91 16.30 -9.56
C THR A 266 -5.70 14.78 -9.66
N CYS A 267 -4.89 14.19 -8.79
CA CYS A 267 -4.79 12.74 -8.58
C CYS A 267 -5.57 12.26 -7.34
N GLY A 268 -6.43 13.08 -6.73
CA GLY A 268 -7.18 12.70 -5.55
C GLY A 268 -8.19 11.58 -5.83
N ILE A 269 -8.63 10.88 -4.78
CA ILE A 269 -9.74 9.94 -4.83
C ILE A 269 -11.03 10.78 -4.72
N PRO A 270 -11.94 10.72 -5.72
CA PRO A 270 -13.16 11.52 -5.69
C PRO A 270 -14.03 11.24 -4.47
N ALA A 271 -14.66 12.29 -3.93
CA ALA A 271 -15.57 12.20 -2.79
C ALA A 271 -14.97 11.47 -1.57
N SER A 272 -13.66 11.64 -1.33
CA SER A 272 -12.98 11.08 -0.17
C SER A 272 -12.32 12.16 0.66
N SER A 273 -12.23 11.91 1.97
CA SER A 273 -11.38 12.64 2.89
C SER A 273 -10.16 11.77 3.23
N ALA A 274 -9.03 12.41 3.52
CA ALA A 274 -7.81 11.71 3.89
C ALA A 274 -7.20 12.39 5.13
N VAL A 275 -7.16 11.65 6.23
CA VAL A 275 -6.59 12.13 7.49
C VAL A 275 -5.25 11.44 7.72
N PRO A 276 -4.12 12.17 7.67
CA PRO A 276 -2.83 11.58 7.94
C PRO A 276 -2.66 11.34 9.44
N TYR A 277 -1.96 10.26 9.78
CA TYR A 277 -1.47 10.02 11.12
C TYR A 277 -0.09 9.35 11.06
N ARG A 278 0.57 9.26 12.21
CA ARG A 278 1.91 8.69 12.34
C ARG A 278 1.98 7.92 13.65
N PHE A 279 2.40 6.66 13.58
CA PHE A 279 2.69 5.88 14.77
C PHE A 279 4.14 6.07 15.23
N ARG A 280 4.43 5.57 16.43
CA ARG A 280 5.81 5.32 16.86
C ARG A 280 6.50 4.41 15.84
N ASN A 281 7.82 4.48 15.75
CA ASN A 281 8.65 3.63 14.86
C ASN A 281 8.61 3.96 13.36
N ALA A 282 8.34 5.22 13.02
CA ALA A 282 8.35 5.72 11.63
C ALA A 282 7.36 5.00 10.70
N VAL A 283 6.24 4.52 11.25
CA VAL A 283 5.10 4.05 10.46
C VAL A 283 4.20 5.24 10.18
N HIS A 284 3.99 5.49 8.90
CA HIS A 284 3.06 6.48 8.37
C HIS A 284 1.69 5.83 8.21
N GLY A 285 0.62 6.59 8.36
CA GLY A 285 -0.72 6.12 8.05
C GLY A 285 -1.64 7.20 7.52
N VAL A 286 -2.68 6.78 6.82
CA VAL A 286 -3.74 7.64 6.30
C VAL A 286 -5.07 6.90 6.46
N ALA A 287 -6.02 7.53 7.15
CA ALA A 287 -7.41 7.10 7.18
C ALA A 287 -8.14 7.77 6.01
N LEU A 288 -8.74 6.96 5.15
CA LEU A 288 -9.61 7.41 4.08
C LEU A 288 -11.05 7.14 4.47
N SER A 289 -11.93 8.12 4.29
CA SER A 289 -13.38 7.97 4.46
C SER A 289 -14.12 8.67 3.33
N ALA A 290 -15.42 8.38 3.17
CA ALA A 290 -16.26 9.16 2.26
C ALA A 290 -16.31 10.62 2.75
N ALA A 291 -16.03 11.56 1.87
CA ALA A 291 -16.20 12.98 2.18
C ALA A 291 -17.67 13.37 2.11
N ASP A 292 -18.07 14.34 2.92
CA ASP A 292 -19.36 15.01 2.75
C ASP A 292 -19.39 15.64 1.34
N PRO A 293 -20.33 15.25 0.46
CA PRO A 293 -20.43 15.78 -0.90
C PRO A 293 -20.59 17.30 -0.93
N HIS A 294 -21.08 17.92 0.14
CA HIS A 294 -21.24 19.37 0.25
C HIS A 294 -19.95 20.10 0.71
N ALA A 295 -18.99 19.39 1.30
CA ALA A 295 -17.75 19.98 1.80
C ALA A 295 -16.63 20.09 0.75
N VAL A 296 -16.85 19.60 -0.47
CA VAL A 296 -15.81 19.51 -1.51
C VAL A 296 -15.58 20.86 -2.21
N THR A 297 -15.01 21.81 -1.48
CA THR A 297 -14.30 22.93 -2.10
C THR A 297 -13.00 22.36 -2.67
N ARG A 298 -12.80 22.38 -3.99
CA ARG A 298 -11.53 21.92 -4.59
C ARG A 298 -10.40 22.83 -4.08
N PRO A 299 -9.50 22.34 -3.20
CA PRO A 299 -8.41 23.17 -2.75
C PRO A 299 -7.47 23.45 -3.93
N ALA A 300 -6.68 24.51 -3.82
CA ALA A 300 -5.57 24.72 -4.72
C ALA A 300 -4.67 23.47 -4.69
N GLU A 301 -4.17 23.09 -5.85
CA GLU A 301 -3.32 21.92 -6.04
C GLU A 301 -2.14 21.95 -5.03
N PRO A 302 -1.93 20.89 -4.23
CA PRO A 302 -0.98 20.92 -3.10
C PRO A 302 0.46 20.73 -3.60
N GLU A 303 1.05 21.76 -4.21
CA GLU A 303 2.41 21.69 -4.79
C GLU A 303 3.49 21.30 -3.77
N TRP A 304 3.33 21.72 -2.51
CA TRP A 304 4.24 21.33 -1.42
C TRP A 304 4.27 19.81 -1.22
N ALA A 305 3.11 19.14 -1.28
CA ALA A 305 2.98 17.71 -1.07
C ALA A 305 3.66 16.94 -2.20
N TRP A 306 3.54 17.42 -3.45
CA TRP A 306 4.24 16.83 -4.59
C TRP A 306 5.74 16.99 -4.51
N ALA A 307 6.24 18.14 -4.06
CA ALA A 307 7.67 18.38 -3.89
C ALA A 307 8.26 17.44 -2.84
N GLU A 308 7.60 17.30 -1.70
CA GLU A 308 8.01 16.41 -0.61
C GLU A 308 7.91 14.92 -1.00
N TRP A 309 6.81 14.53 -1.63
CA TRP A 309 6.64 13.19 -2.20
C TRP A 309 7.76 12.89 -3.19
N THR A 310 8.09 13.81 -4.10
CA THR A 310 9.17 13.61 -5.08
C THR A 310 10.52 13.49 -4.40
N ALA A 311 10.81 14.31 -3.39
CA ALA A 311 12.06 14.26 -2.64
C ALA A 311 12.27 12.92 -1.92
N THR A 312 11.19 12.31 -1.43
CA THR A 312 11.22 11.05 -0.66
C THR A 312 11.09 9.79 -1.51
N THR A 313 10.47 9.88 -2.69
CA THR A 313 10.23 8.74 -3.61
C THR A 313 11.12 8.74 -4.84
N ALA A 314 11.89 9.82 -5.07
CA ALA A 314 12.94 9.83 -6.07
C ALA A 314 13.81 8.59 -5.90
N PRO A 315 14.38 8.05 -6.99
CA PRO A 315 15.38 6.99 -6.91
C PRO A 315 16.69 7.56 -6.35
N GLY A 316 16.66 8.09 -5.12
CA GLY A 316 17.85 8.20 -4.28
C GLY A 316 18.37 6.80 -3.96
N PRO A 317 19.60 6.68 -3.44
CA PRO A 317 20.10 5.39 -2.99
C PRO A 317 19.05 4.83 -2.05
N ALA A 318 18.41 3.74 -2.47
CA ALA A 318 17.43 3.01 -1.71
C ALA A 318 17.92 3.03 -0.27
N VAL A 319 17.24 3.79 0.62
CA VAL A 319 17.71 3.96 2.01
C VAL A 319 18.10 2.58 2.44
N ALA A 320 19.40 2.39 2.72
CA ALA A 320 19.98 1.07 2.81
C ALA A 320 19.07 0.29 3.74
N GLU A 321 18.46 -0.76 3.18
CA GLU A 321 17.34 -1.50 3.74
C GLU A 321 17.84 -2.39 4.89
N ARG A 322 18.69 -1.82 5.76
CA ARG A 322 19.04 -2.31 7.07
C ARG A 322 17.89 -2.16 8.05
N ALA A 323 16.83 -1.41 7.70
CA ALA A 323 15.62 -1.30 8.50
C ALA A 323 14.52 -2.20 7.92
N VAL A 324 14.26 -3.29 8.63
CA VAL A 324 13.24 -4.33 8.39
C VAL A 324 13.58 -5.35 7.29
N GLN A 325 14.80 -5.90 7.31
CA GLN A 325 14.76 -7.37 7.38
C GLN A 325 13.91 -7.67 8.60
N PRO A 326 12.85 -8.51 8.53
CA PRO A 326 12.44 -9.16 9.77
C PRO A 326 13.75 -9.73 10.32
N VAL A 327 14.19 -9.28 11.50
CA VAL A 327 15.40 -9.82 12.15
C VAL A 327 15.34 -11.37 12.19
N LEU A 328 14.13 -11.88 12.03
CA LEU A 328 13.72 -13.21 11.67
C LEU A 328 14.01 -13.53 10.21
N ARG A 329 15.26 -13.93 9.93
CA ARG A 329 15.51 -14.82 8.79
C ARG A 329 14.54 -15.99 8.90
N ALA A 330 13.65 -16.17 7.92
CA ALA A 330 12.85 -17.36 7.80
C ALA A 330 13.78 -18.57 7.90
N ARG A 331 13.64 -19.32 9.00
CA ARG A 331 14.50 -20.45 9.30
C ARG A 331 13.97 -21.63 8.50
N PRO A 332 14.72 -22.18 7.54
CA PRO A 332 14.24 -23.26 6.67
C PRO A 332 13.87 -24.54 7.44
N ASP A 333 14.30 -24.63 8.70
CA ASP A 333 14.07 -25.71 9.64
C ASP A 333 12.82 -25.53 10.52
N LEU A 334 12.09 -24.41 10.41
CA LEU A 334 10.83 -24.20 11.10
C LEU A 334 9.66 -24.07 10.10
N PRO A 335 8.51 -24.68 10.39
CA PRO A 335 7.33 -24.55 9.55
C PRO A 335 6.73 -23.14 9.69
N ASP A 336 6.20 -22.57 8.61
CA ASP A 336 5.57 -21.24 8.59
C ASP A 336 4.15 -21.28 9.17
N VAL A 337 4.05 -21.51 10.49
CA VAL A 337 2.78 -21.76 11.19
C VAL A 337 2.29 -20.56 12.00
N TRP A 338 3.07 -19.49 12.08
CA TRP A 338 2.81 -18.34 12.97
C TRP A 338 1.50 -17.59 12.68
N GLU A 339 0.96 -17.73 11.47
CA GLU A 339 -0.28 -17.08 11.02
C GLU A 339 -1.53 -17.95 11.19
N GLN A 340 -1.38 -19.24 11.52
CA GLN A 340 -2.54 -20.09 11.79
C GLN A 340 -3.30 -19.52 13.00
N HIS A 341 -4.64 -19.54 12.94
CA HIS A 341 -5.47 -18.91 13.96
C HIS A 341 -5.17 -19.43 15.37
N GLU A 342 -4.98 -20.74 15.52
CA GLU A 342 -4.63 -21.38 16.80
C GLU A 342 -3.26 -20.93 17.32
N MET A 343 -2.24 -20.87 16.45
CA MET A 343 -0.91 -20.38 16.81
C MET A 343 -0.95 -18.90 17.21
N ARG A 344 -1.69 -18.06 16.47
CA ARG A 344 -1.88 -16.63 16.77
C ARG A 344 -2.56 -16.44 18.12
N ALA A 345 -3.60 -17.20 18.41
CA ALA A 345 -4.30 -17.15 19.70
C ALA A 345 -3.38 -17.58 20.85
N ALA A 346 -2.65 -18.68 20.69
CA ALA A 346 -1.70 -19.16 21.68
C ALA A 346 -0.58 -18.14 21.97
N LEU A 347 0.00 -17.54 20.92
CA LEU A 347 1.02 -16.50 21.07
C LEU A 347 0.46 -15.26 21.78
N ALA A 348 -0.72 -14.79 21.41
CA ALA A 348 -1.35 -13.62 22.03
C ALA A 348 -1.64 -13.84 23.52
N LEU A 349 -2.01 -15.07 23.91
CA LEU A 349 -2.23 -15.47 25.31
C LEU A 349 -0.94 -15.90 26.04
N ARG A 350 0.21 -15.92 25.36
CA ARG A 350 1.49 -16.44 25.85
C ARG A 350 1.39 -17.91 26.32
N ASP A 351 0.50 -18.69 25.72
CA ASP A 351 0.36 -20.12 25.96
C ASP A 351 1.46 -20.90 25.20
N ILE A 352 2.66 -20.93 25.80
CA ILE A 352 3.84 -21.59 25.23
C ILE A 352 3.63 -23.11 25.11
N THR A 353 2.81 -23.69 25.98
CA THR A 353 2.45 -25.12 25.92
C THR A 353 1.79 -25.42 24.57
N THR A 354 0.79 -24.63 24.19
CA THR A 354 0.09 -24.79 22.90
C THR A 354 1.01 -24.50 21.72
N VAL A 355 1.86 -23.46 21.81
CA VAL A 355 2.86 -23.16 20.77
C VAL A 355 3.78 -24.37 20.51
N TYR A 356 4.36 -24.96 21.55
CA TYR A 356 5.25 -26.13 21.41
C TYR A 356 4.50 -27.36 20.89
N ARG A 357 3.24 -27.57 21.30
CA ARG A 357 2.39 -28.65 20.76
C ARG A 357 2.13 -28.49 19.26
N ILE A 358 1.79 -27.29 18.80
CA ILE A 358 1.60 -27.02 17.37
C ILE A 358 2.90 -27.27 16.60
N LEU A 359 4.05 -26.81 17.11
CA LEU A 359 5.35 -27.04 16.47
C LEU A 359 5.71 -28.53 16.39
N THR A 360 5.52 -29.29 17.48
CA THR A 360 5.77 -30.74 17.47
C THR A 360 4.81 -31.49 16.55
N HIS A 361 3.54 -31.05 16.45
CA HIS A 361 2.59 -31.58 15.48
C HIS A 361 3.04 -31.34 14.04
N HIS A 362 3.66 -30.19 13.76
CA HIS A 362 4.28 -29.87 12.46
C HIS A 362 5.70 -30.45 12.29
N GLY A 363 6.10 -31.41 13.13
CA GLY A 363 7.33 -32.20 12.95
C GLY A 363 8.59 -31.58 13.54
N VAL A 364 8.50 -30.52 14.35
CA VAL A 364 9.66 -29.95 15.05
C VAL A 364 9.92 -30.75 16.34
N PRO A 365 11.03 -31.51 16.45
CA PRO A 365 11.27 -32.36 17.62
C PRO A 365 11.62 -31.53 18.86
N ARG A 366 11.32 -32.04 20.07
CA ARG A 366 11.51 -31.32 21.35
C ARG A 366 12.95 -30.86 21.58
N GLY A 367 13.93 -31.74 21.34
CA GLY A 367 15.34 -31.37 21.44
C GLY A 367 15.76 -30.29 20.44
N ARG A 368 15.03 -30.15 19.32
CA ARG A 368 15.24 -29.01 18.41
C ARG A 368 14.66 -27.74 19.01
N ILE A 369 13.46 -27.77 19.59
CA ILE A 369 12.88 -26.62 20.29
C ILE A 369 13.84 -26.13 21.37
N ALA A 370 14.35 -27.05 22.22
CA ALA A 370 15.35 -26.76 23.25
C ALA A 370 16.62 -26.10 22.68
N ALA A 371 17.21 -26.70 21.64
CA ALA A 371 18.38 -26.15 20.98
C ALA A 371 18.14 -24.78 20.32
N LEU A 372 16.93 -24.52 19.81
CA LEU A 372 16.58 -23.26 19.16
C LEU A 372 16.35 -22.14 20.18
N THR A 373 15.68 -22.43 21.29
CA THR A 373 15.37 -21.47 22.36
C THR A 373 16.50 -21.30 23.38
N GLY A 374 17.53 -22.15 23.33
CA GLY A 374 18.60 -22.18 24.31
C GLY A 374 18.17 -22.74 25.67
N GLN A 375 16.99 -23.37 25.73
CA GLN A 375 16.45 -23.98 26.95
C GLN A 375 16.99 -25.39 27.16
N PRO A 376 17.17 -25.83 28.40
CA PRO A 376 17.41 -27.25 28.71
C PRO A 376 16.24 -28.13 28.24
N ASP A 377 16.53 -29.36 27.78
CA ASP A 377 15.49 -30.31 27.34
C ASP A 377 14.41 -30.57 28.40
N HIS A 378 14.81 -30.63 29.69
CA HIS A 378 13.89 -30.84 30.80
C HIS A 378 12.91 -29.68 31.02
N ASP A 379 13.29 -28.45 30.68
CA ASP A 379 12.40 -27.29 30.76
C ASP A 379 11.35 -27.33 29.64
N VAL A 380 11.75 -27.75 28.43
CA VAL A 380 10.82 -27.96 27.31
C VAL A 380 9.78 -29.04 27.64
N ASP A 381 10.21 -30.15 28.24
CA ASP A 381 9.30 -31.21 28.68
C ASP A 381 8.36 -30.74 29.81
N ARG A 382 8.86 -29.89 30.72
CA ARG A 382 8.05 -29.28 31.79
C ARG A 382 6.97 -28.35 31.22
N ILE A 383 7.33 -27.51 30.25
CA ILE A 383 6.39 -26.62 29.55
C ILE A 383 5.35 -27.45 28.78
N LEU A 384 5.74 -28.48 28.03
CA LEU A 384 4.80 -29.36 27.31
C LEU A 384 3.81 -30.09 28.24
N SER A 385 4.23 -30.31 29.49
CA SER A 385 3.41 -30.89 30.57
C SER A 385 2.45 -29.87 31.22
N GLY A 386 2.47 -28.61 30.78
CA GLY A 386 1.55 -27.55 31.22
C GLY A 386 2.13 -26.58 32.24
N ALA A 387 3.45 -26.45 32.36
CA ALA A 387 4.04 -25.41 33.19
C ALA A 387 4.00 -24.05 32.48
N ASP A 388 3.52 -23.02 33.20
CA ASP A 388 3.44 -21.66 32.69
C ASP A 388 4.80 -20.98 32.61
N VAL A 389 4.97 -20.13 31.58
CA VAL A 389 6.18 -19.34 31.36
C VAL A 389 5.84 -17.86 31.53
N GLU A 390 6.09 -17.33 32.73
CA GLU A 390 5.79 -15.92 33.03
C GLU A 390 7.00 -14.99 32.84
N SER A 391 8.22 -15.53 32.90
CA SER A 391 9.44 -14.73 32.82
C SER A 391 9.59 -14.07 31.45
N TYR A 392 9.69 -12.74 31.45
CA TYR A 392 9.86 -11.93 30.25
C TYR A 392 11.13 -12.31 29.47
N ASP A 393 12.24 -12.58 30.18
CA ASP A 393 13.50 -12.98 29.57
C ASP A 393 13.35 -14.32 28.85
N VAL A 394 12.68 -15.29 29.49
CA VAL A 394 12.43 -16.61 28.89
C VAL A 394 11.50 -16.49 27.67
N LEU A 395 10.45 -15.68 27.77
CA LEU A 395 9.55 -15.43 26.63
C LEU A 395 10.29 -14.74 25.47
N THR A 396 11.22 -13.85 25.77
CA THR A 396 12.07 -13.17 24.78
C THR A 396 13.05 -14.14 24.13
N ASP A 397 13.68 -15.02 24.90
CA ASP A 397 14.56 -16.08 24.39
C ASP A 397 13.80 -17.08 23.53
N ILE A 398 12.58 -17.47 23.92
CA ILE A 398 11.69 -18.29 23.10
C ILE A 398 11.37 -17.57 21.79
N ALA A 399 10.95 -16.31 21.86
CA ALA A 399 10.57 -15.54 20.68
C ALA A 399 11.76 -15.39 19.71
N ASN A 400 12.94 -15.04 20.23
CA ASN A 400 14.16 -14.91 19.44
C ASN A 400 14.62 -16.26 18.87
N GLY A 401 14.58 -17.31 19.69
CA GLY A 401 15.07 -18.65 19.35
C GLY A 401 14.22 -19.35 18.30
N LEU A 402 12.90 -19.26 18.41
CA LEU A 402 11.95 -19.79 17.42
C LEU A 402 11.71 -18.84 16.26
N GLY A 403 12.16 -17.60 16.40
CA GLY A 403 11.95 -16.58 15.41
C GLY A 403 10.49 -16.11 15.31
N ILE A 404 9.82 -15.98 16.44
CA ILE A 404 8.47 -15.43 16.58
C ILE A 404 8.59 -13.90 16.63
N PRO A 405 7.80 -13.14 15.84
CA PRO A 405 7.75 -11.69 15.97
C PRO A 405 7.36 -11.30 17.41
N PRO A 406 8.13 -10.48 18.14
CA PRO A 406 7.84 -10.14 19.54
C PRO A 406 6.43 -9.56 19.76
N GLY A 407 5.89 -8.85 18.76
CA GLY A 407 4.53 -8.33 18.79
C GLY A 407 3.44 -9.41 18.84
N TYR A 408 3.74 -10.64 18.42
CA TYR A 408 2.76 -11.74 18.45
C TYR A 408 2.55 -12.25 19.87
N MET A 409 3.55 -12.10 20.75
CA MET A 409 3.51 -12.50 22.16
C MET A 409 3.20 -11.32 23.10
N GLY A 410 2.89 -10.14 22.55
CA GLY A 410 2.80 -8.91 23.33
C GLY A 410 4.11 -8.55 24.04
N LEU A 411 5.25 -8.96 23.47
CA LEU A 411 6.60 -8.61 23.94
C LEU A 411 7.18 -7.40 23.20
N ALA A 412 6.49 -6.89 22.18
CA ALA A 412 6.80 -5.61 21.58
C ALA A 412 6.39 -4.47 22.53
N HIS A 413 7.08 -4.35 23.67
CA HIS A 413 7.22 -3.05 24.28
C HIS A 413 8.16 -2.27 23.37
N ASP A 414 7.60 -1.27 22.68
CA ASP A 414 8.27 -0.27 21.85
C ASP A 414 9.75 -0.61 21.60
N GLU A 415 10.08 -1.19 20.43
CA GLU A 415 11.45 -1.17 19.94
C GLU A 415 11.88 0.30 19.95
N GLN A 416 12.53 0.69 21.03
CA GLN A 416 12.99 2.04 21.23
C GLN A 416 13.95 2.26 20.07
N PRO A 417 13.66 3.17 19.13
CA PRO A 417 14.62 3.50 18.09
C PRO A 417 15.92 3.82 18.83
N ALA A 418 17.04 3.26 18.35
CA ALA A 418 18.37 3.42 18.95
C ALA A 418 18.48 4.81 19.57
N PRO A 419 18.88 4.93 20.86
CA PRO A 419 18.60 6.12 21.66
C PRO A 419 18.92 7.36 20.85
N ASP A 420 17.88 8.12 20.52
CA ASP A 420 18.05 9.46 19.97
C ASP A 420 19.00 10.18 20.92
N SER A 421 19.95 10.92 20.35
CA SER A 421 20.91 11.74 21.09
C SER A 421 20.18 12.40 22.28
N PRO A 422 20.65 12.21 23.53
CA PRO A 422 19.89 12.59 24.72
C PRO A 422 19.42 14.03 24.61
N CYS A 423 18.10 14.24 24.64
CA CYS A 423 17.57 15.60 24.69
C CYS A 423 17.92 16.23 26.04
N ASP A 424 18.12 17.54 26.06
CA ASP A 424 18.26 18.30 27.31
C ASP A 424 16.99 18.24 28.20
N CYS A 425 15.87 17.72 27.68
CA CYS A 425 14.71 17.42 28.51
C CYS A 425 14.84 16.18 29.40
N ALA A 426 15.74 15.25 29.07
CA ALA A 426 15.94 14.04 29.83
C ALA A 426 16.57 14.33 31.21
N THR A 427 17.34 15.42 31.30
CA THR A 427 18.02 15.88 32.52
C THR A 427 17.15 16.78 33.40
N LEU A 428 15.91 17.09 33.00
CA LEU A 428 15.00 17.86 33.84
C LEU A 428 14.63 17.06 35.10
N ASP A 429 14.65 17.75 36.22
CA ASP A 429 14.10 17.28 37.48
C ASP A 429 12.63 16.83 37.30
N GLU A 430 12.28 15.70 37.93
CA GLU A 430 10.94 15.12 37.93
C GLU A 430 9.87 16.10 38.39
N ARG A 431 10.19 17.02 39.32
CA ARG A 431 9.24 18.06 39.72
C ARG A 431 8.90 19.00 38.55
N THR A 432 9.90 19.38 37.76
CA THR A 432 9.72 20.24 36.58
C THR A 432 8.95 19.52 35.47
N LYS A 433 9.20 18.21 35.28
CA LYS A 433 8.41 17.37 34.35
C LYS A 433 6.94 17.31 34.78
N ARG A 434 6.69 17.10 36.09
CA ARG A 434 5.34 17.04 36.66
C ARG A 434 4.59 18.36 36.56
N ASP A 435 5.24 19.48 36.88
CA ASP A 435 4.61 20.81 36.83
C ASP A 435 4.24 21.19 35.40
N ARG A 436 5.10 20.87 34.41
CA ARG A 436 4.76 21.02 33.00
C ARG A 436 3.57 20.15 32.62
N PHE A 437 3.56 18.88 33.05
CA PHE A 437 2.49 17.93 32.69
C PHE A 437 1.13 18.40 33.23
N LEU A 438 1.10 18.86 34.48
CA LEU A 438 -0.11 19.41 35.09
C LEU A 438 -0.58 20.70 34.41
N ALA A 439 0.34 21.58 34.02
CA ALA A 439 -0.01 22.78 33.26
C ALA A 439 -0.63 22.44 31.89
N HIS A 440 -0.12 21.43 31.21
CA HIS A 440 -0.70 20.97 29.95
C HIS A 440 -2.04 20.26 30.13
N ALA A 441 -2.18 19.40 31.13
CA ALA A 441 -3.46 18.76 31.45
C ALA A 441 -4.56 19.80 31.76
N ALA A 442 -4.20 20.89 32.46
CA ALA A 442 -5.10 22.02 32.70
C ALA A 442 -5.52 22.71 31.39
N LEU A 443 -4.57 22.93 30.46
CA LEU A 443 -4.83 23.52 29.13
C LEU A 443 -5.77 22.65 28.26
N VAL A 444 -5.57 21.33 28.27
CA VAL A 444 -6.46 20.39 27.56
C VAL A 444 -7.87 20.43 28.15
N THR A 445 -7.98 20.51 29.48
CA THR A 445 -9.27 20.54 30.19
C THR A 445 -10.09 21.79 29.84
N VAL A 446 -9.44 22.93 29.58
CA VAL A 446 -10.11 24.16 29.12
C VAL A 446 -10.32 24.23 27.60
N GLY A 447 -10.12 23.12 26.89
CA GLY A 447 -10.41 23.00 25.46
C GLY A 447 -9.36 23.62 24.54
N THR A 448 -8.15 23.90 25.03
CA THR A 448 -7.06 24.39 24.18
C THR A 448 -6.27 23.24 23.58
N THR A 449 -6.19 23.21 22.25
CA THR A 449 -5.35 22.25 21.51
C THR A 449 -3.92 22.78 21.46
N THR A 450 -3.16 22.58 22.53
CA THR A 450 -1.71 22.76 22.52
C THR A 450 -1.03 21.40 22.40
N THR A 451 0.05 21.29 21.63
CA THR A 451 0.82 20.04 21.53
C THR A 451 1.84 19.96 22.67
N TRP A 452 1.86 18.84 23.37
CA TRP A 452 2.90 18.53 24.36
C TRP A 452 4.19 18.10 23.66
N GLY A 453 5.27 18.86 23.83
CA GLY A 453 6.58 18.54 23.26
C GLY A 453 7.71 19.34 23.90
N CYS A 454 8.93 18.84 23.78
CA CYS A 454 10.09 19.59 24.27
C CYS A 454 10.49 20.66 23.25
N GLU A 455 10.61 21.92 23.67
CA GLU A 455 11.01 23.05 22.81
C GLU A 455 12.50 23.03 22.40
N ALA A 456 13.29 22.07 22.90
CA ALA A 456 14.71 22.01 22.59
C ALA A 456 14.89 21.72 21.09
N PRO A 457 15.80 22.43 20.39
CA PRO A 457 16.02 22.24 18.95
C PRO A 457 16.41 20.80 18.58
N SER A 458 17.00 20.06 19.52
CA SER A 458 17.42 18.66 19.38
C SER A 458 16.33 17.63 19.70
N CYS A 459 15.18 18.06 20.23
CA CYS A 459 14.14 17.12 20.64
C CYS A 459 13.13 16.86 19.51
N HIS A 460 12.97 15.59 19.16
CA HIS A 460 12.01 15.13 18.15
C HIS A 460 10.68 14.67 18.74
N SER A 461 10.52 14.67 20.08
CA SER A 461 9.23 14.40 20.70
C SER A 461 8.33 15.64 20.58
N ALA A 462 7.50 15.59 19.53
CA ALA A 462 6.45 16.53 19.17
C ALA A 462 6.91 17.97 18.85
N ARG A 463 7.28 18.20 17.59
CA ARG A 463 7.18 19.52 16.97
C ARG A 463 5.84 19.65 16.23
N PRO A 464 5.08 20.75 16.39
CA PRO A 464 4.22 21.23 15.33
C PRO A 464 5.07 21.91 14.24
N VAL A 465 4.72 21.64 12.99
CA VAL A 465 5.12 22.43 11.82
C VAL A 465 4.41 23.78 11.92
N ARG A 466 5.15 24.89 11.78
CA ARG A 466 4.55 26.23 11.62
C ARG A 466 4.06 26.43 10.20
#